data_AF-A0A836HP80-F1
#
_entry.id   AF-A0A836HP80-F1
#
_cell.length_a   1.000
_cell.length_b   1.000
_cell.length_c   1.000
_cell.angle_alpha   90.00
_cell.angle_beta   90.00
_cell.angle_gamma   90.00
#
_symmetry.space_group_name_H-M   'P 1'
#
loop_
_entity.id
_entity.type
_entity.pdbx_description
1 polymer ?
#
loop_
_entity_poly.entity_id
_entity_poly.type
_entity_poly.pdbx_seq_one_letter_code
_entity_poly.pdbx_strand_id
1 'polypeptide(L)'
;MGKNPPKWLPGERVKETILLQRRSVEQLRADRVLRKDKLQERRDRHKSKLDAKRKRRLSTKKFISAQTILKHAQRKEKQGRTFQKIGEKVEGRRRHAHFGELKKRLRESPVRLVVRAKGSQIPPEVASAFKKLGLLKIYSARLISLTPRTEKLIEQLTPFSIVGEPDRAQLESLLRTRASLYNEETQTKRLISTMYCASRISWRPSPRMAST
;
A
#
# COMPACT_ATOMS: atom_id res chain seq x y z
N MET A 1 34.36 13.81 -5.90
CA MET A 1 35.74 13.62 -5.41
C MET A 1 36.53 12.83 -6.45
N GLY A 2 37.12 13.51 -7.44
CA GLY A 2 38.03 12.86 -8.39
C GLY A 2 39.38 12.70 -7.70
N LYS A 3 39.89 11.47 -7.60
CA LYS A 3 41.24 11.25 -7.07
C LYS A 3 42.25 11.85 -8.05
N ASN A 4 43.25 12.55 -7.53
CA ASN A 4 44.33 13.06 -8.37
C ASN A 4 45.01 11.89 -9.10
N PRO A 5 45.35 12.08 -10.38
CA PRO A 5 46.01 11.06 -11.18
C PRO A 5 47.36 10.69 -10.52
N PRO A 6 47.80 9.42 -10.66
CA PRO A 6 49.06 8.97 -10.08
C PRO A 6 50.24 9.85 -10.52
N LYS A 7 51.10 10.25 -9.57
CA LYS A 7 52.23 11.18 -9.78
C LYS A 7 53.29 10.70 -10.80
N TRP A 8 53.27 9.43 -11.19
CA TRP A 8 54.24 8.80 -12.09
C TRP A 8 53.86 8.87 -13.59
N LEU A 9 52.69 9.40 -13.93
CA LEU A 9 52.25 9.56 -15.32
C LEU A 9 52.73 10.91 -15.90
N PRO A 10 53.33 10.93 -17.11
CA PRO A 10 53.70 12.18 -17.79
C PRO A 10 52.47 13.10 -17.98
N GLY A 11 52.64 14.41 -17.81
CA GLY A 11 51.55 15.38 -17.73
C GLY A 11 50.56 15.39 -18.91
N GLU A 12 50.99 14.98 -20.11
CA GLU A 12 50.12 14.83 -21.28
C GLU A 12 49.20 13.60 -21.18
N ARG A 13 49.75 12.44 -20.79
CA ARG A 13 48.96 11.22 -20.53
C ARG A 13 48.02 11.37 -19.34
N VAL A 14 48.37 12.24 -18.38
CA VAL A 14 47.49 12.62 -17.26
C VAL A 14 46.24 13.37 -17.76
N LYS A 15 46.38 14.30 -18.71
CA LYS A 15 45.24 15.03 -19.30
C LYS A 15 44.33 14.08 -20.08
N GLU A 16 44.91 13.17 -20.87
CA GLU A 16 44.16 12.17 -21.64
C GLU A 16 43.38 11.21 -20.75
N THR A 17 43.99 10.70 -19.68
CA THR A 17 43.32 9.80 -18.72
C THR A 17 42.19 10.49 -17.96
N ILE A 18 42.35 11.77 -17.60
CA ILE A 18 41.26 12.58 -17.03
C ILE A 18 40.12 12.75 -18.04
N LEU A 19 40.42 13.02 -19.31
CA LEU A 19 39.41 13.15 -20.37
C LEU A 19 38.67 11.83 -20.62
N LEU A 20 39.36 10.70 -20.61
CA LEU A 20 38.76 9.36 -20.72
C LEU A 20 37.86 9.04 -19.52
N GLN A 21 38.27 9.40 -18.31
CA GLN A 21 37.42 9.28 -17.11
C GLN A 21 36.18 10.17 -17.18
N ARG A 22 36.30 11.41 -17.67
CA ARG A 22 35.15 12.29 -17.89
C ARG A 22 34.19 11.72 -18.94
N ARG A 23 34.70 11.27 -20.09
CA ARG A 23 33.92 10.65 -21.17
C ARG A 23 33.17 9.41 -20.70
N SER A 24 33.82 8.54 -19.93
CA SER A 24 33.19 7.34 -19.36
C SER A 24 32.11 7.67 -18.32
N VAL A 25 32.31 8.69 -17.47
CA VAL A 25 31.27 9.17 -16.55
C VAL A 25 30.07 9.76 -17.28
N GLU A 26 30.30 10.51 -18.36
CA GLU A 26 29.24 11.06 -19.22
C GLU A 26 28.46 9.96 -19.93
N GLN A 27 29.14 8.95 -20.47
CA GLN A 27 28.51 7.76 -21.05
C GLN A 27 27.65 7.01 -20.01
N LEU A 28 28.16 6.79 -18.80
CA LEU A 28 27.39 6.17 -17.71
C LEU A 28 26.16 7.00 -17.29
N ARG A 29 26.25 8.33 -17.35
CA ARG A 29 25.11 9.22 -17.10
C ARG A 29 24.06 9.10 -18.21
N ALA A 30 24.48 9.12 -19.48
CA ALA A 30 23.60 8.93 -20.63
C ALA A 30 22.88 7.56 -20.58
N ASP A 31 23.61 6.49 -20.29
CA ASP A 31 23.04 5.14 -20.14
C ASP A 31 22.01 5.06 -19.01
N ARG A 32 22.25 5.74 -17.88
CA ARG A 32 21.28 5.80 -16.78
C ARG A 32 19.99 6.52 -17.17
N VAL A 33 20.10 7.61 -17.95
CA VAL A 33 18.93 8.34 -18.47
C VAL A 33 18.15 7.45 -19.45
N LEU A 34 18.82 6.85 -20.43
CA LEU A 34 18.19 5.94 -21.40
C LEU A 34 17.50 4.74 -20.73
N ARG A 35 18.08 4.18 -19.65
CA ARG A 35 17.44 3.11 -18.87
C ARG A 35 16.19 3.60 -18.14
N LYS A 36 16.21 4.81 -17.56
CA LYS A 36 15.03 5.41 -16.93
C LYS A 36 13.92 5.64 -17.96
N ASP A 37 14.26 6.16 -19.13
CA ASP A 37 13.31 6.43 -20.20
C ASP A 37 12.68 5.14 -20.73
N LYS A 38 13.49 4.09 -20.98
CA LYS A 38 12.97 2.77 -21.37
C LYS A 38 12.04 2.15 -20.32
N LEU A 39 12.31 2.35 -19.02
CA LEU A 39 11.43 1.89 -17.95
C LEU A 39 10.12 2.69 -17.90
N GLN A 40 10.20 4.01 -18.11
CA GLN A 40 9.04 4.88 -18.13
C GLN A 40 8.16 4.57 -19.35
N GLU A 41 8.76 4.41 -20.52
CA GLU A 41 8.07 4.00 -21.75
C GLU A 41 7.34 2.66 -21.59
N ARG A 42 7.97 1.67 -20.94
CA ARG A 42 7.30 0.38 -20.61
C ARG A 42 6.09 0.58 -19.71
N ARG A 43 6.17 1.45 -18.70
CA ARG A 43 5.05 1.78 -17.80
C ARG A 43 3.93 2.45 -18.57
N ASP A 44 4.26 3.39 -19.45
CA ASP A 44 3.29 4.14 -20.25
C ASP A 44 2.60 3.25 -21.30
N ARG A 45 3.34 2.36 -21.97
CA ARG A 45 2.78 1.31 -22.85
C ARG A 45 1.85 0.37 -22.10
N HIS A 46 2.21 -0.02 -20.87
CA HIS A 46 1.33 -0.87 -20.05
C HIS A 46 0.06 -0.12 -19.62
N LYS A 47 0.19 1.15 -19.22
CA LYS A 47 -0.93 2.03 -18.87
C LYS A 47 -1.87 2.22 -20.06
N SER A 48 -1.32 2.56 -21.24
CA SER A 48 -2.11 2.73 -22.46
C SER A 48 -2.82 1.44 -22.88
N LYS A 49 -2.17 0.26 -22.75
CA LYS A 49 -2.81 -1.04 -22.99
C LYS A 49 -3.99 -1.29 -22.04
N LEU A 50 -3.86 -0.97 -20.76
CA LEU A 50 -4.95 -1.09 -19.79
C LEU A 50 -6.09 -0.12 -20.09
N ASP A 51 -5.76 1.12 -20.47
CA ASP A 51 -6.76 2.14 -20.80
C ASP A 51 -7.47 1.83 -22.11
N ALA A 52 -6.78 1.30 -23.13
CA ALA A 52 -7.39 0.78 -24.35
C ALA A 52 -8.37 -0.36 -24.05
N LYS A 53 -7.99 -1.31 -23.16
CA LYS A 53 -8.91 -2.36 -22.69
C LYS A 53 -10.13 -1.77 -21.95
N ARG A 54 -9.96 -0.73 -21.14
CA ARG A 54 -11.07 -0.03 -20.47
C ARG A 54 -11.98 0.66 -21.47
N LYS A 55 -11.43 1.39 -22.44
CA LYS A 55 -12.18 2.06 -23.51
C LYS A 55 -12.97 1.06 -24.34
N ARG A 56 -12.35 -0.05 -24.76
CA ARG A 56 -13.04 -1.14 -25.48
C ARG A 56 -14.19 -1.72 -24.65
N ARG A 57 -13.98 -1.96 -23.35
CA ARG A 57 -15.07 -2.43 -22.47
C ARG A 57 -16.21 -1.42 -22.36
N LEU A 58 -15.91 -0.12 -22.35
CA LEU A 58 -16.91 0.94 -22.31
C LEU A 58 -17.68 1.03 -23.63
N SER A 59 -17.01 0.93 -24.77
CA SER A 59 -17.65 0.97 -26.09
C SER A 59 -18.49 -0.29 -26.37
N THR A 60 -18.09 -1.45 -25.83
CA THR A 60 -18.87 -2.70 -25.93
C THR A 60 -19.94 -2.86 -24.85
N LYS A 61 -20.20 -1.83 -24.02
CA LYS A 61 -21.25 -1.96 -22.99
C LYS A 61 -22.60 -2.13 -23.67
N LYS A 62 -23.16 -3.33 -23.51
CA LYS A 62 -24.54 -3.69 -23.88
C LYS A 62 -25.51 -2.70 -23.21
N PHE A 63 -26.66 -2.48 -23.86
CA PHE A 63 -27.78 -1.75 -23.26
C PHE A 63 -28.05 -2.28 -21.84
N ILE A 64 -27.90 -1.41 -20.84
CA ILE A 64 -28.17 -1.75 -19.45
C ILE A 64 -29.65 -1.45 -19.21
N SER A 65 -30.45 -2.49 -18.98
CA SER A 65 -31.86 -2.31 -18.64
C SER A 65 -32.01 -1.43 -17.40
N ALA A 66 -32.99 -0.52 -17.43
CA ALA A 66 -33.34 0.35 -16.30
C ALA A 66 -33.57 -0.45 -15.00
N GLN A 67 -34.14 -1.66 -15.11
CA GLN A 67 -34.34 -2.55 -13.96
C GLN A 67 -33.02 -2.94 -13.29
N THR A 68 -31.95 -3.13 -14.06
CA THR A 68 -30.62 -3.47 -13.53
C THR A 68 -30.02 -2.29 -12.76
N ILE A 69 -30.20 -1.08 -13.30
CA ILE A 69 -29.78 0.16 -12.63
C ILE A 69 -30.51 0.32 -11.30
N LEU A 70 -31.84 0.17 -11.30
CA LEU A 70 -32.65 0.25 -10.09
C LEU A 70 -32.28 -0.81 -9.06
N LYS A 71 -32.10 -2.07 -9.48
CA LYS A 71 -31.64 -3.17 -8.59
C LYS A 71 -30.29 -2.86 -7.96
N HIS A 72 -29.35 -2.26 -8.71
CA HIS A 72 -28.06 -1.85 -8.18
C HIS A 72 -28.16 -0.68 -7.19
N ALA A 73 -29.01 0.31 -7.47
CA ALA A 73 -29.26 1.43 -6.57
C ALA A 73 -29.87 0.95 -5.25
N GLN A 74 -30.95 0.16 -5.30
CA GLN A 74 -31.61 -0.41 -4.13
C GLN A 74 -30.65 -1.28 -3.29
N ARG A 75 -29.80 -2.08 -3.95
CA ARG A 75 -28.79 -2.89 -3.26
C ARG A 75 -27.77 -2.03 -2.54
N LYS A 76 -27.27 -0.96 -3.17
CA LYS A 76 -26.33 -0.02 -2.53
C LYS A 76 -26.96 0.65 -1.31
N GLU A 77 -28.21 1.08 -1.43
CA GLU A 77 -28.92 1.72 -0.33
C GLU A 77 -29.10 0.77 0.86
N LYS A 78 -29.56 -0.47 0.62
CA LYS A 78 -29.67 -1.50 1.66
C LYS A 78 -28.32 -1.79 2.33
N GLN A 79 -27.24 -1.85 1.54
CA GLN A 79 -25.89 -2.06 2.07
C GLN A 79 -25.37 -0.85 2.88
N GLY A 80 -25.71 0.37 2.48
CA GLY A 80 -25.37 1.59 3.23
C GLY A 80 -26.09 1.63 4.59
N ARG A 81 -27.41 1.35 4.59
CA ARG A 81 -28.22 1.29 5.82
C ARG A 81 -27.70 0.21 6.79
N THR A 82 -27.35 -0.98 6.28
CA THR A 82 -26.78 -2.05 7.12
C THR A 82 -25.42 -1.67 7.70
N PHE A 83 -24.56 -1.01 6.92
CA PHE A 83 -23.28 -0.49 7.41
C PHE A 83 -23.43 0.54 8.53
N GLN A 84 -24.39 1.46 8.42
CA GLN A 84 -24.72 2.44 9.44
C GLN A 84 -25.25 1.77 10.71
N LYS A 85 -26.25 0.88 10.58
CA LYS A 85 -26.84 0.13 11.70
C LYS A 85 -25.81 -0.69 12.49
N ILE A 86 -24.85 -1.32 11.80
CA ILE A 86 -23.77 -2.04 12.49
C ILE A 86 -22.96 -1.05 13.33
N GLY A 87 -22.64 0.13 12.78
CA GLY A 87 -21.90 1.18 13.50
C GLY A 87 -22.61 1.67 14.75
N GLU A 88 -23.91 1.93 14.65
CA GLU A 88 -24.76 2.30 15.78
C GLU A 88 -24.80 1.19 16.84
N LYS A 89 -24.92 -0.07 16.42
CA LYS A 89 -24.88 -1.23 17.33
C LYS A 89 -23.53 -1.36 18.04
N VAL A 90 -22.41 -1.07 17.38
CA VAL A 90 -21.09 -1.06 18.02
C VAL A 90 -21.00 0.08 19.04
N GLU A 91 -21.49 1.27 18.70
CA GLU A 91 -21.50 2.41 19.61
C GLU A 91 -22.40 2.20 20.83
N GLY A 92 -23.59 1.65 20.63
CA GLY A 92 -24.49 1.26 21.72
C GLY A 92 -23.81 0.28 22.67
N ARG A 93 -23.22 -0.80 22.13
CA ARG A 93 -22.45 -1.77 22.94
C ARG A 93 -21.32 -1.12 23.72
N ARG A 94 -20.63 -0.11 23.16
CA ARG A 94 -19.56 0.61 23.86
C ARG A 94 -20.05 1.51 24.98
N ARG A 95 -21.22 2.11 24.83
CA ARG A 95 -21.83 2.92 25.89
C ARG A 95 -22.25 2.05 27.08
N HIS A 96 -22.65 0.81 26.82
CA HIS A 96 -23.08 -0.14 27.86
C HIS A 96 -21.94 -1.03 28.40
N ALA A 97 -20.85 -1.22 27.65
CA ALA A 97 -19.72 -2.03 28.10
C ALA A 97 -18.82 -1.26 29.07
N HIS A 98 -18.34 -1.93 30.11
CA HIS A 98 -17.33 -1.38 31.00
C HIS A 98 -16.05 -1.10 30.19
N PHE A 99 -15.58 0.16 30.19
CA PHE A 99 -14.39 0.58 29.45
C PHE A 99 -13.14 -0.27 29.76
N GLY A 100 -13.12 -0.93 30.93
CA GLY A 100 -12.09 -1.88 31.34
C GLY A 100 -12.04 -3.16 30.48
N GLU A 101 -13.18 -3.72 30.08
CA GLU A 101 -13.22 -4.93 29.24
C GLU A 101 -12.75 -4.63 27.81
N LEU A 102 -13.15 -3.47 27.29
CA LEU A 102 -12.67 -3.00 25.98
C LEU A 102 -11.14 -2.86 25.97
N LYS A 103 -10.58 -2.27 27.03
CA LYS A 103 -9.12 -2.15 27.19
C LYS A 103 -8.43 -3.52 27.25
N LYS A 104 -9.01 -4.51 27.93
CA LYS A 104 -8.45 -5.88 27.99
C LYS A 104 -8.40 -6.51 26.59
N ARG A 105 -9.51 -6.49 25.85
CA ARG A 105 -9.57 -7.01 24.47
C ARG A 105 -8.58 -6.35 23.52
N LEU A 106 -8.45 -5.02 23.60
CA LEU A 106 -7.49 -4.26 22.80
C LEU A 106 -6.03 -4.59 23.13
N ARG A 107 -5.75 -5.03 24.37
CA ARG A 107 -4.40 -5.48 24.78
C ARG A 107 -4.10 -6.90 24.32
N GLU A 108 -5.08 -7.79 24.36
CA GLU A 108 -4.93 -9.20 23.96
C GLU A 108 -4.70 -9.34 22.45
N SER A 109 -5.39 -8.56 21.63
CA SER A 109 -5.35 -8.65 20.17
C SER A 109 -5.01 -7.29 19.51
N PRO A 110 -3.79 -6.77 19.68
CA PRO A 110 -3.48 -5.39 19.30
C PRO A 110 -3.53 -5.14 17.79
N VAL A 111 -3.46 -6.19 16.96
CA VAL A 111 -3.37 -6.07 15.50
C VAL A 111 -4.35 -7.02 14.83
N ARG A 112 -5.10 -6.49 13.85
CA ARG A 112 -5.94 -7.30 12.95
C ARG A 112 -5.47 -7.19 11.51
N LEU A 113 -5.53 -8.31 10.79
CA LEU A 113 -5.36 -8.35 9.35
C LEU A 113 -6.73 -8.16 8.70
N VAL A 114 -6.86 -7.11 7.89
CA VAL A 114 -8.09 -6.81 7.15
C VAL A 114 -7.83 -6.94 5.66
N VAL A 115 -8.59 -7.81 5.00
CA VAL A 115 -8.53 -8.07 3.56
C VAL A 115 -9.83 -7.61 2.92
N ARG A 116 -9.72 -6.76 1.89
CA ARG A 116 -10.89 -6.34 1.13
C ARG A 116 -11.38 -7.48 0.23
N ALA A 117 -12.59 -7.97 0.47
CA ALA A 117 -13.17 -9.09 -0.28
C ALA A 117 -14.20 -8.65 -1.33
N LYS A 118 -15.02 -7.62 -1.04
CA LYS A 118 -16.07 -7.16 -1.99
C LYS A 118 -15.58 -6.21 -3.08
N GLY A 119 -16.17 -6.38 -4.26
CA GLY A 119 -15.85 -5.68 -5.51
C GLY A 119 -16.40 -4.26 -5.64
N SER A 120 -16.75 -3.85 -6.87
CA SER A 120 -17.11 -2.46 -7.23
C SER A 120 -18.51 -2.02 -6.77
N GLN A 121 -19.39 -2.95 -6.39
CA GLN A 121 -20.73 -2.65 -5.89
C GLN A 121 -20.71 -2.42 -4.39
N ILE A 122 -20.10 -1.33 -3.95
CA ILE A 122 -20.11 -0.90 -2.54
C ILE A 122 -20.75 0.50 -2.42
N PRO A 123 -21.41 0.79 -1.28
CA PRO A 123 -21.89 2.13 -0.96
C PRO A 123 -20.74 3.14 -0.83
N PRO A 124 -20.98 4.44 -1.07
CA PRO A 124 -19.96 5.48 -0.95
C PRO A 124 -19.38 5.59 0.47
N GLU A 125 -20.19 5.36 1.51
CA GLU A 125 -19.77 5.38 2.90
C GLU A 125 -18.72 4.29 3.17
N VAL A 126 -18.99 3.07 2.70
CA VAL A 126 -18.09 1.91 2.80
C VAL A 126 -16.80 2.17 1.99
N ALA A 127 -16.92 2.76 0.81
CA ALA A 127 -15.77 3.13 -0.01
C ALA A 127 -14.89 4.17 0.69
N SER A 128 -15.49 5.16 1.37
CA SER A 128 -14.76 6.15 2.16
C SER A 128 -14.03 5.51 3.35
N ALA A 129 -14.65 4.54 4.02
CA ALA A 129 -14.03 3.79 5.11
C ALA A 129 -12.84 2.96 4.63
N PHE A 130 -12.96 2.25 3.50
CA PHE A 130 -11.83 1.56 2.87
C PHE A 130 -10.72 2.52 2.44
N LYS A 131 -11.05 3.72 1.93
CA LYS A 131 -10.08 4.75 1.58
C LYS A 131 -9.29 5.22 2.80
N LYS A 132 -9.96 5.47 3.94
CA LYS A 132 -9.31 5.82 5.22
C LYS A 132 -8.34 4.75 5.70
N LEU A 133 -8.67 3.47 5.51
CA LEU A 133 -7.80 2.34 5.84
C LEU A 133 -6.73 2.05 4.75
N GLY A 134 -6.74 2.74 3.61
CA GLY A 134 -5.82 2.50 2.50
C GLY A 134 -6.11 1.21 1.69
N LEU A 135 -7.31 0.64 1.82
CA LEU A 135 -7.74 -0.60 1.15
C LEU A 135 -8.48 -0.31 -0.18
N LEU A 136 -7.78 0.36 -1.09
CA LEU A 136 -8.37 0.85 -2.35
C LEU A 136 -8.61 -0.25 -3.40
N LYS A 137 -7.85 -1.35 -3.35
CA LYS A 137 -7.91 -2.43 -4.35
C LYS A 137 -8.63 -3.64 -3.77
N ILE A 138 -9.28 -4.43 -4.63
CA ILE A 138 -9.85 -5.72 -4.23
C ILE A 138 -8.67 -6.65 -3.90
N TYR A 139 -8.81 -7.47 -2.86
CA TYR A 139 -7.77 -8.36 -2.32
C TYR A 139 -6.51 -7.64 -1.82
N SER A 140 -6.57 -6.32 -1.60
CA SER A 140 -5.55 -5.67 -0.78
C SER A 140 -5.75 -6.04 0.68
N ALA A 141 -4.66 -6.34 1.36
CA ALA A 141 -4.62 -6.64 2.78
C ALA A 141 -3.81 -5.56 3.52
N ARG A 142 -4.22 -5.24 4.75
CA ARG A 142 -3.46 -4.35 5.63
C ARG A 142 -3.55 -4.81 7.07
N LEU A 143 -2.43 -4.71 7.78
CA LEU A 143 -2.38 -4.84 9.23
C LEU A 143 -2.80 -3.52 9.86
N ILE A 144 -3.78 -3.57 10.75
CA ILE A 144 -4.33 -2.39 11.42
C ILE A 144 -4.23 -2.62 12.93
N SER A 145 -3.64 -1.65 13.62
CA SER A 145 -3.64 -1.61 15.08
C SER A 145 -5.06 -1.32 15.59
N LEU A 146 -5.50 -2.08 16.58
CA LEU A 146 -6.78 -1.87 17.23
C LEU A 146 -6.70 -0.68 18.18
N THR A 147 -7.44 0.36 17.82
CA THR A 147 -7.79 1.49 18.68
C THR A 147 -9.31 1.48 18.80
N PRO A 148 -9.89 2.15 19.82
CA PRO A 148 -11.34 2.26 19.91
C PRO A 148 -11.94 2.83 18.61
N ARG A 149 -11.32 3.82 17.97
CA ARG A 149 -11.87 4.36 16.71
C ARG A 149 -11.78 3.35 15.55
N THR A 150 -10.67 2.62 15.43
CA THR A 150 -10.47 1.67 14.32
C THR A 150 -11.28 0.39 14.51
N GLU A 151 -11.47 -0.09 15.73
CA GLU A 151 -12.27 -1.28 16.00
C GLU A 151 -13.73 -1.10 15.54
N LYS A 152 -14.35 0.07 15.78
CA LYS A 152 -15.69 0.39 15.25
C LYS A 152 -15.71 0.25 13.73
N LEU A 153 -14.74 0.87 13.07
CA LEU A 153 -14.65 0.85 11.61
C LEU A 153 -14.43 -0.57 11.07
N ILE A 154 -13.60 -1.37 11.73
CA ILE A 154 -13.33 -2.75 11.33
C ILE A 154 -14.61 -3.59 11.47
N GLU A 155 -15.33 -3.46 12.59
CA GLU A 155 -16.60 -4.19 12.79
C GLU A 155 -17.66 -3.79 11.76
N GLN A 156 -17.77 -2.50 11.42
CA GLN A 156 -18.66 -2.04 10.35
C GLN A 156 -18.29 -2.62 8.98
N LEU A 157 -17.00 -2.84 8.73
CA LEU A 157 -16.48 -3.34 7.47
C LEU A 157 -16.54 -4.87 7.33
N THR A 158 -16.76 -5.62 8.41
CA THR A 158 -16.86 -7.09 8.40
C THR A 158 -17.73 -7.68 7.28
N PRO A 159 -18.90 -7.12 6.90
CA PRO A 159 -19.70 -7.65 5.78
C PRO A 159 -19.07 -7.47 4.38
N PHE A 160 -17.99 -6.68 4.28
CA PHE A 160 -17.29 -6.31 3.06
C PHE A 160 -15.81 -6.72 3.04
N SER A 161 -15.25 -7.08 4.19
CA SER A 161 -13.86 -7.49 4.38
C SER A 161 -13.74 -8.76 5.20
N ILE A 162 -12.74 -9.57 4.88
CA ILE A 162 -12.33 -10.68 5.72
C ILE A 162 -11.40 -10.10 6.79
N VAL A 163 -11.74 -10.31 8.05
CA VAL A 163 -10.98 -9.84 9.21
C VAL A 163 -10.50 -11.07 9.97
N GLY A 164 -9.23 -11.09 10.34
CA GLY A 164 -8.65 -12.17 11.13
C GLY A 164 -7.47 -11.69 11.96
N GLU A 165 -7.09 -12.52 12.92
CA GLU A 165 -5.90 -12.34 13.74
C GLU A 165 -4.80 -13.21 13.15
N PRO A 166 -3.75 -12.60 12.56
CA PRO A 166 -2.72 -13.36 11.88
C PRO A 166 -1.75 -13.97 12.89
N ASP A 167 -1.43 -15.24 12.71
CA ASP A 167 -0.37 -15.88 13.49
C ASP A 167 1.02 -15.35 13.09
N ARG A 168 2.00 -15.47 13.99
CA ARG A 168 3.38 -15.01 13.75
C ARG A 168 3.98 -15.63 12.50
N ALA A 169 3.80 -16.94 12.28
CA ALA A 169 4.29 -17.62 11.08
C ALA A 169 3.63 -17.10 9.79
N GLN A 170 2.34 -16.77 9.86
CA GLN A 170 1.61 -16.19 8.74
C GLN A 170 2.10 -14.76 8.43
N LEU A 171 2.37 -13.96 9.46
CA LEU A 171 2.95 -12.63 9.29
C LEU A 171 4.33 -12.69 8.65
N GLU A 172 5.20 -13.57 9.12
CA GLU A 172 6.54 -13.72 8.54
C GLU A 172 6.49 -14.15 7.08
N SER A 173 5.66 -15.14 6.74
CA SER A 173 5.51 -15.58 5.35
C SER A 173 4.96 -14.47 4.46
N LEU A 174 3.99 -13.68 4.93
CA LEU A 174 3.46 -12.52 4.21
C LEU A 174 4.53 -11.43 4.02
N LEU A 175 5.33 -11.16 5.05
CA LEU A 175 6.38 -10.15 4.98
C LEU A 175 7.48 -10.58 4.00
N ARG A 176 7.89 -11.85 4.01
CA ARG A 176 8.92 -12.36 3.09
C ARG A 176 8.45 -12.40 1.63
N THR A 177 7.19 -12.76 1.38
CA THR A 177 6.69 -12.99 0.02
C THR A 177 6.09 -11.75 -0.65
N ARG A 178 5.39 -10.90 0.13
CA ARG A 178 4.52 -9.86 -0.41
C ARG A 178 4.77 -8.47 0.17
N ALA A 179 5.65 -8.30 1.16
CA ALA A 179 5.93 -6.97 1.66
C ALA A 179 6.66 -6.12 0.62
N SER A 180 6.24 -4.86 0.55
CA SER A 180 6.90 -3.85 -0.24
C SER A 180 7.11 -2.61 0.59
N LEU A 181 8.31 -2.06 0.56
CA LEU A 181 8.59 -0.73 1.08
C LEU A 181 8.18 0.30 0.02
N TYR A 182 7.37 1.26 0.44
CA TYR A 182 7.06 2.42 -0.38
C TYR A 182 8.08 3.50 -0.08
N ASN A 183 8.80 3.94 -1.10
CA ASN A 183 9.73 5.07 -0.98
C ASN A 183 9.03 6.33 -1.49
N GLU A 184 8.81 7.30 -0.59
CA GLU A 184 8.11 8.55 -0.89
C GLU A 184 8.85 9.41 -1.91
N GLU A 185 10.18 9.47 -1.83
CA GLU A 185 11.05 10.28 -2.71
C GLU A 185 10.96 9.85 -4.17
N THR A 186 10.82 8.54 -4.41
CA THR A 186 10.78 7.97 -5.76
C THR A 186 9.37 7.55 -6.18
N GLN A 187 8.38 7.65 -5.30
CA GLN A 187 7.03 7.12 -5.45
C GLN A 187 7.00 5.66 -5.95
N THR A 188 8.04 4.89 -5.65
CA THR A 188 8.17 3.49 -6.09
C THR A 188 8.00 2.52 -4.93
N LYS A 189 7.40 1.36 -5.24
CA LYS A 189 7.33 0.22 -4.33
C LYS A 189 8.49 -0.72 -4.64
N ARG A 190 9.30 -1.05 -3.63
CA ARG A 190 10.35 -2.07 -3.70
C ARG A 190 9.92 -3.26 -2.86
N LEU A 191 9.90 -4.45 -3.46
CA LEU A 191 9.68 -5.67 -2.69
C LEU A 191 10.86 -5.86 -1.73
N ILE A 192 10.57 -6.31 -0.51
CA ILE A 192 11.61 -6.66 0.45
C ILE A 192 12.23 -7.97 -0.04
N SER A 193 13.35 -7.90 -0.76
CA SER A 193 14.12 -9.11 -1.07
C SER A 193 14.83 -9.59 0.18
N THR A 194 14.91 -10.91 0.34
CA THR A 194 15.44 -11.63 1.50
C THR A 194 16.86 -11.23 1.92
N MET A 195 17.64 -10.55 1.06
CA MET A 195 18.99 -10.08 1.41
C MET A 195 19.04 -8.87 2.36
N TYR A 196 17.94 -8.13 2.57
CA TYR A 196 17.95 -6.91 3.41
C TYR A 196 17.36 -7.08 4.81
N CYS A 197 16.70 -8.20 5.11
CA CYS A 197 16.10 -8.41 6.44
C CYS A 197 17.10 -8.79 7.53
N ALA A 198 18.26 -9.37 7.18
CA ALA A 198 19.23 -9.83 8.17
C ALA A 198 20.04 -8.69 8.84
N SER A 199 20.11 -7.50 8.23
CA SER A 199 21.08 -6.47 8.64
C SER A 199 20.48 -5.12 9.05
N ARG A 200 19.15 -4.91 8.97
CA ARG A 200 18.57 -3.58 9.21
C ARG A 200 17.24 -3.48 9.94
N ILE A 201 16.73 -4.58 10.47
CA ILE A 201 15.57 -4.54 11.40
C ILE A 201 16.10 -4.72 12.83
N SER A 202 17.00 -3.85 13.26
CA SER A 202 17.16 -3.59 14.68
C SER A 202 15.93 -2.79 15.10
N TRP A 203 15.00 -3.42 15.82
CA TRP A 203 13.96 -2.72 16.56
C TRP A 203 14.66 -1.80 17.57
N ARG A 204 15.00 -0.56 17.18
CA ARG A 204 15.36 0.47 18.16
C ARG A 204 14.05 0.95 18.78
N PRO A 205 13.80 0.71 20.08
CA PRO A 205 12.75 1.45 20.76
C PRO A 205 13.08 2.94 20.66
N SER A 206 12.09 3.74 20.29
CA SER A 206 12.21 5.19 20.21
C SER A 206 12.44 5.73 21.63
N PRO A 207 13.57 6.40 21.95
CA PRO A 207 13.79 6.96 23.27
C PRO A 207 13.11 8.32 23.34
N ARG A 208 11.81 8.33 23.57
CA ARG A 208 11.07 9.48 24.09
C ARG A 208 9.99 8.97 25.01
N MET A 209 10.35 8.84 26.30
CA MET A 209 9.54 9.02 27.51
C MET A 209 10.39 8.53 28.69
N ALA A 210 11.42 9.30 29.01
CA ALA A 210 12.17 9.18 30.25
C ALA A 210 12.76 10.57 30.56
N SER A 211 11.91 11.46 31.06
CA SER A 211 12.31 12.63 31.83
C SER A 211 11.04 13.24 32.43
N THR A 212 10.97 13.15 33.76
CA THR A 212 10.10 13.83 34.73
C THR A 212 8.60 13.66 34.61
#